data_AF-A0AAQ3H4E8-F1
#
_entry.id   AF-A0AAQ3H4E8-F1
#
_cell.length_a   1.000
_cell.length_b   1.000
_cell.length_c   1.000
_cell.angle_alpha   90.00
_cell.angle_beta   90.00
_cell.angle_gamma   90.00
#
_symmetry.space_group_name_H-M   'P 1'
#
loop_
_entity.id
_entity.type
_entity.pdbx_description
1 polymer ?
#
loop_
_entity_poly.entity_id
_entity_poly.type
_entity_poly.pdbx_seq_one_letter_code
_entity_poly.pdbx_strand_id
1 'polypeptide(L)'
;MKAIAIPGKVPATQEWIAEVAHALHVPALDLQVHRFAAWQQPQAAFDLQAELAHMPHGQCDLLLAKSIGTLACVLTPALQGRQTVFIGVALSLYNEEQRRALQALTARQRVLIIQQEADPFGSYAALAQLVGETAQCRCVAGNDHLYSDIEALGRIIRAWLQ
;
A
#
# COMPACT_ATOMS: atom_id res chain seq x y z
N MET A 1 7.25 -17.38 -0.17
CA MET A 1 6.53 -16.34 -0.94
C MET A 1 7.42 -15.10 -0.93
N LYS A 2 7.80 -14.57 -2.10
CA LYS A 2 8.59 -13.33 -2.18
C LYS A 2 7.66 -12.12 -2.05
N ALA A 3 7.87 -11.31 -1.02
CA ALA A 3 7.08 -10.13 -0.75
C ALA A 3 7.94 -8.86 -0.76
N ILE A 4 7.39 -7.79 -1.32
CA ILE A 4 7.97 -6.45 -1.24
C ILE A 4 6.97 -5.57 -0.52
N ALA A 5 7.44 -4.86 0.51
CA ALA A 5 6.63 -3.91 1.28
C ALA A 5 7.13 -2.48 1.06
N ILE A 6 6.23 -1.58 0.63
CA ILE A 6 6.49 -0.17 0.40
C ILE A 6 5.81 0.65 1.52
N PRO A 7 6.60 1.26 2.42
CA PRO A 7 6.06 1.97 3.58
C PRO A 7 5.40 3.30 3.21
N GLY A 8 4.85 3.98 4.22
CA GLY A 8 4.37 5.37 4.10
C GLY A 8 5.52 6.38 4.15
N LYS A 9 5.20 7.68 4.23
CA LYS A 9 6.21 8.75 4.12
C LYS A 9 7.17 8.83 5.31
N VAL A 10 6.80 8.32 6.48
CA VAL A 10 7.59 8.44 7.72
C VAL A 10 8.33 7.13 8.05
N PRO A 11 9.55 7.19 8.60
CA PRO A 11 10.37 5.99 8.89
C PRO A 11 9.67 4.94 9.75
N ALA A 12 8.85 5.36 10.73
CA ALA A 12 8.11 4.44 11.60
C ALA A 12 7.18 3.47 10.84
N THR A 13 6.76 3.83 9.62
CA THR A 13 5.93 2.92 8.81
C THR A 13 6.71 1.75 8.20
N GLN A 14 8.05 1.77 8.23
CA GLN A 14 8.90 0.65 7.82
C GLN A 14 8.72 -0.55 8.76
N GLU A 15 8.79 -0.32 10.07
CA GLU A 15 8.60 -1.37 11.08
C GLU A 15 7.14 -1.84 11.09
N TRP A 16 6.19 -0.90 11.09
CA TRP A 16 4.75 -1.23 11.06
C TRP A 16 4.39 -2.14 9.87
N ILE A 17 4.88 -1.87 8.65
CA ILE A 17 4.49 -2.70 7.48
C ILE A 17 5.16 -4.07 7.53
N ALA A 18 6.34 -4.17 8.17
CA ALA A 18 6.96 -5.45 8.44
C ALA A 18 6.12 -6.25 9.44
N GLU A 19 5.64 -5.63 10.52
CA GLU A 19 4.76 -6.30 11.49
C GLU A 19 3.47 -6.79 10.85
N VAL A 20 2.84 -6.00 9.97
CA VAL A 20 1.68 -6.44 9.16
C VAL A 20 2.02 -7.66 8.32
N ALA A 21 3.18 -7.66 7.66
CA ALA A 21 3.61 -8.81 6.86
C ALA A 21 3.84 -10.07 7.72
N HIS A 22 4.39 -9.93 8.93
CA HIS A 22 4.55 -11.06 9.84
C HIS A 22 3.19 -11.59 10.35
N ALA A 23 2.24 -10.71 10.63
CA ALA A 23 0.88 -11.07 11.07
C ALA A 23 0.07 -11.86 10.00
N LEU A 24 0.53 -11.87 8.75
CA LEU A 24 -0.01 -12.75 7.70
C LEU A 24 0.16 -14.23 8.06
N HIS A 25 1.19 -14.59 8.84
CA HIS A 25 1.56 -15.97 9.17
C HIS A 25 1.76 -16.86 7.92
N VAL A 26 2.27 -16.30 6.82
CA VAL A 26 2.60 -17.04 5.61
C VAL A 26 3.92 -17.78 5.81
N PRO A 27 3.96 -19.12 5.68
CA PRO A 27 5.21 -19.88 5.82
C PRO A 27 6.27 -19.45 4.80
N ALA A 28 7.52 -19.30 5.26
CA ALA A 28 8.66 -18.91 4.41
C ALA A 28 8.38 -17.64 3.55
N LEU A 29 7.80 -16.62 4.18
CA LEU A 29 7.71 -15.28 3.60
C LEU A 29 9.12 -14.68 3.53
N ASP A 30 9.60 -14.44 2.31
CA ASP A 30 10.84 -13.70 2.05
C ASP A 30 10.46 -12.24 1.83
N LEU A 31 10.60 -11.43 2.88
CA LEU A 31 10.14 -10.05 2.91
C LEU A 31 11.28 -9.06 2.69
N GLN A 32 11.16 -8.26 1.65
CA GLN A 32 11.96 -7.05 1.45
C GLN A 32 11.13 -5.81 1.77
N VAL A 33 11.57 -5.00 2.74
CA VAL A 33 10.93 -3.71 3.04
C VAL A 33 11.75 -2.60 2.39
N HIS A 34 11.11 -1.80 1.52
CA HIS A 34 11.75 -0.66 0.88
C HIS A 34 12.03 0.45 1.91
N ARG A 35 13.11 1.21 1.67
CA ARG A 35 13.51 2.33 2.49
C ARG A 35 13.70 3.55 1.58
N PHE A 36 12.91 4.60 1.80
CA PHE A 36 13.03 5.84 1.05
C PHE A 36 14.34 6.56 1.38
N ALA A 37 14.97 7.17 0.36
CA ALA A 37 16.21 7.92 0.49
C ALA A 37 16.03 9.18 1.36
N ALA A 38 14.88 9.84 1.24
CA ALA A 38 14.49 11.02 2.02
C ALA A 38 14.63 10.83 3.54
N TRP A 39 14.51 9.59 4.04
CA TRP A 39 14.65 9.30 5.47
C TRP A 39 16.06 9.49 6.02
N GLN A 40 17.06 9.58 5.16
CA GLN A 40 18.43 9.90 5.57
C GLN A 40 18.61 11.39 5.88
N GLN A 41 17.67 12.24 5.45
CA GLN A 41 17.70 13.69 5.66
C GLN A 41 16.39 14.15 6.30
N PRO A 42 16.21 13.97 7.63
CA PRO A 42 14.94 14.22 8.31
C PRO A 42 14.39 15.65 8.18
N GLN A 43 15.24 16.61 7.82
CA GLN A 43 14.89 18.02 7.64
C GLN A 43 14.42 18.36 6.22
N ALA A 44 14.65 17.48 5.24
CA ALA A 44 14.20 17.67 3.87
C ALA A 44 12.72 17.30 3.74
N ALA A 45 12.00 18.03 2.89
CA ALA A 45 10.65 17.66 2.53
C ALA A 45 10.66 16.32 1.77
N PHE A 46 9.69 15.46 2.06
CA PHE A 46 9.52 14.21 1.30
C PHE A 46 9.04 14.55 -0.13
N ASP A 47 9.85 14.20 -1.12
CA ASP A 47 9.51 14.35 -2.54
C ASP A 47 9.34 12.97 -3.18
N LEU A 48 8.08 12.60 -3.42
CA LEU A 48 7.78 11.31 -4.04
C LEU A 48 8.43 11.17 -5.43
N GLN A 49 8.51 12.25 -6.21
CA GLN A 49 9.04 12.18 -7.57
C GLN A 49 10.53 11.82 -7.58
N ALA A 50 11.29 12.35 -6.62
CA ALA A 50 12.69 11.98 -6.41
C ALA A 50 12.84 10.50 -5.98
N GLU A 51 11.92 10.00 -5.16
CA GLU A 51 11.94 8.62 -4.68
C GLU A 51 11.60 7.58 -5.75
N LEU A 52 10.84 7.93 -6.80
CA LEU A 52 10.46 6.99 -7.86
C LEU A 52 11.67 6.34 -8.55
N ALA A 53 12.79 7.04 -8.66
CA ALA A 53 14.03 6.50 -9.24
C ALA A 53 14.71 5.42 -8.37
N HIS A 54 14.34 5.34 -7.09
CA HIS A 54 14.88 4.39 -6.11
C HIS A 54 13.91 3.26 -5.77
N MET A 55 12.71 3.29 -6.33
CA MET A 55 11.73 2.23 -6.15
C MET A 55 12.26 0.89 -6.67
N PRO A 56 11.94 -0.24 -6.00
CA PRO A 56 12.39 -1.54 -6.46
C PRO A 56 11.78 -1.88 -7.82
N HIS A 57 12.49 -2.68 -8.61
CA HIS A 57 12.03 -3.16 -9.92
C HIS A 57 11.88 -4.68 -9.93
N GLY A 58 11.04 -5.19 -10.83
CA GLY A 58 10.84 -6.61 -11.08
C GLY A 58 9.52 -7.13 -10.52
N GLN A 59 9.47 -8.45 -10.32
CA GLN A 59 8.26 -9.16 -9.91
C GLN A 59 8.39 -9.73 -8.48
N CYS A 60 7.27 -9.78 -7.79
CA CYS A 60 7.09 -10.43 -6.50
C CYS A 60 5.72 -11.13 -6.44
N ASP A 61 5.57 -12.07 -5.50
CA ASP A 61 4.29 -12.74 -5.27
C ASP A 61 3.30 -11.78 -4.61
N LEU A 62 3.78 -11.01 -3.62
CA LEU A 62 2.98 -10.11 -2.81
C LEU A 62 3.62 -8.72 -2.74
N LEU A 63 2.89 -7.70 -3.18
CA LEU A 63 3.25 -6.29 -2.98
C LEU A 63 2.36 -5.70 -1.88
N LEU A 64 2.94 -5.27 -0.77
CA LEU A 64 2.25 -4.56 0.30
C LEU A 64 2.62 -3.08 0.22
N ALA A 65 1.65 -2.16 0.33
CA ALA A 65 1.97 -0.74 0.42
C ALA A 65 1.05 0.03 1.36
N LYS A 66 1.59 1.07 2.02
CA LYS A 66 0.85 1.97 2.91
C LYS A 66 0.92 3.42 2.46
N SER A 67 -0.21 4.14 2.54
CA SER A 67 -0.23 5.61 2.39
C SER A 67 0.47 6.08 1.10
N ILE A 68 1.43 7.01 1.16
CA ILE A 68 2.16 7.48 -0.03
C ILE A 68 2.84 6.33 -0.82
N GLY A 69 3.19 5.23 -0.17
CA GLY A 69 3.74 4.04 -0.82
C GLY A 69 2.78 3.44 -1.83
N THR A 70 1.46 3.57 -1.65
CA THR A 70 0.48 3.11 -2.63
C THR A 70 0.58 3.92 -3.92
N LEU A 71 0.85 5.23 -3.82
CA LEU A 71 1.04 6.09 -4.99
C LEU A 71 2.38 5.77 -5.67
N ALA A 72 3.43 5.56 -4.89
CA ALA A 72 4.73 5.11 -5.40
C ALA A 72 4.60 3.83 -6.23
N CYS A 73 3.83 2.83 -5.75
CA CYS A 73 3.55 1.60 -6.49
C CYS A 73 2.75 1.86 -7.78
N VAL A 74 1.71 2.69 -7.73
CA VAL A 74 0.91 3.05 -8.92
C VAL A 74 1.78 3.72 -10.00
N LEU A 75 2.73 4.56 -9.58
CA LEU A 75 3.63 5.30 -10.47
C LEU A 75 4.87 4.52 -10.89
N THR A 76 5.09 3.31 -10.37
CA THR A 76 6.25 2.47 -10.69
C THR A 76 5.81 1.19 -11.42
N PRO A 77 5.48 1.26 -12.73
CA PRO A 77 5.01 0.09 -13.48
C PRO A 77 6.06 -1.03 -13.62
N ALA A 78 7.35 -0.71 -13.36
CA ALA A 78 8.44 -1.67 -13.31
C ALA A 78 8.40 -2.58 -12.07
N LEU A 79 7.64 -2.22 -11.03
CA LEU A 79 7.37 -3.04 -9.86
C LEU A 79 6.01 -3.73 -10.01
N GLN A 80 6.00 -5.05 -10.03
CA GLN A 80 4.76 -5.82 -10.21
C GLN A 80 4.62 -6.87 -9.11
N GLY A 81 3.47 -6.85 -8.42
CA GLY A 81 3.06 -7.90 -7.51
C GLY A 81 1.97 -8.74 -8.15
N ARG A 82 2.10 -10.07 -8.12
CA ARG A 82 1.01 -10.98 -8.55
C ARG A 82 -0.26 -10.74 -7.74
N GLN A 83 -0.10 -10.46 -6.46
CA GLN A 83 -1.13 -9.98 -5.54
C GLN A 83 -0.66 -8.65 -4.94
N THR A 84 -1.52 -7.64 -4.93
CA THR A 84 -1.18 -6.33 -4.34
C THR A 84 -2.16 -5.97 -3.23
N VAL A 85 -1.65 -5.48 -2.11
CA VAL A 85 -2.43 -4.99 -0.98
C VAL A 85 -2.05 -3.55 -0.71
N PHE A 86 -3.03 -2.65 -0.78
CA PHE A 86 -2.89 -1.26 -0.39
C PHE A 86 -3.63 -1.01 0.91
N ILE A 87 -2.96 -0.39 1.88
CA ILE A 87 -3.51 -0.10 3.20
C ILE A 87 -3.49 1.40 3.42
N GLY A 88 -4.65 2.01 3.57
CA GLY A 88 -4.79 3.46 3.71
C GLY A 88 -4.27 4.20 2.49
N VAL A 89 -4.92 4.05 1.34
CA VAL A 89 -4.57 4.82 0.15
C VAL A 89 -4.79 6.30 0.46
N ALA A 90 -3.73 7.11 0.33
CA ALA A 90 -3.79 8.54 0.58
C ALA A 90 -4.44 9.29 -0.59
N LEU A 91 -5.69 8.97 -0.89
CA LEU A 91 -6.40 9.34 -2.11
C LEU A 91 -6.41 10.86 -2.39
N SER A 92 -6.51 11.69 -1.36
CA SER A 92 -6.45 13.16 -1.45
C SER A 92 -5.14 13.68 -2.05
N LEU A 93 -4.06 12.89 -2.03
CA LEU A 93 -2.78 13.22 -2.67
C LEU A 93 -2.75 12.85 -4.16
N TYR A 94 -3.73 12.10 -4.64
CA TYR A 94 -3.79 11.66 -6.04
C TYR A 94 -4.48 12.72 -6.89
N ASN A 95 -3.82 13.13 -7.96
CA ASN A 95 -4.44 13.88 -9.05
C ASN A 95 -5.31 12.97 -9.94
N GLU A 96 -6.03 13.55 -10.90
CA GLU A 96 -6.95 12.80 -11.79
C GLU A 96 -6.26 11.75 -12.67
N GLU A 97 -5.01 12.00 -13.07
CA GLU A 97 -4.24 11.02 -13.85
C GLU A 97 -3.83 9.83 -12.97
N GLN A 98 -3.38 10.10 -11.74
CA GLN A 98 -3.00 9.09 -10.75
C GLN A 98 -4.20 8.25 -10.30
N ARG A 99 -5.38 8.85 -10.20
CA ARG A 99 -6.65 8.12 -9.95
C ARG A 99 -6.98 7.17 -11.10
N ARG A 100 -6.84 7.63 -12.34
CA ARG A 100 -7.00 6.77 -13.54
C ARG A 100 -5.94 5.66 -13.59
N ALA A 101 -4.70 5.95 -13.19
CA ALA A 101 -3.65 4.94 -13.10
C ALA A 101 -3.95 3.88 -12.02
N LEU A 102 -4.52 4.28 -10.87
CA LEU A 102 -5.01 3.34 -9.86
C LEU A 102 -6.13 2.46 -10.41
N GLN A 103 -7.12 3.03 -11.10
CA GLN A 103 -8.20 2.26 -11.73
C GLN A 103 -7.67 1.27 -12.79
N ALA A 104 -6.71 1.70 -13.61
CA ALA A 104 -6.08 0.83 -14.60
C ALA A 104 -5.28 -0.31 -13.92
N LEU A 105 -4.60 -0.01 -12.81
CA LEU A 105 -3.92 -1.01 -12.00
C LEU A 105 -4.92 -2.05 -11.44
N THR A 106 -6.01 -1.60 -10.83
CA THR A 106 -7.00 -2.52 -10.25
C THR A 106 -7.69 -3.35 -11.33
N ALA A 107 -7.97 -2.78 -12.52
CA ALA A 107 -8.56 -3.52 -13.63
C ALA A 107 -7.67 -4.63 -14.21
N ARG A 108 -6.34 -4.54 -14.07
CA ARG A 108 -5.39 -5.48 -14.69
C ARG A 108 -4.86 -6.57 -13.76
N GLN A 109 -4.97 -6.40 -12.44
CA GLN A 109 -4.38 -7.34 -11.48
C GLN A 109 -5.20 -7.47 -10.21
N ARG A 110 -4.96 -8.54 -9.45
CA ARG A 110 -5.66 -8.82 -8.19
C ARG A 110 -5.17 -7.84 -7.10
N VAL A 111 -6.01 -6.85 -6.75
CA VAL A 111 -5.73 -5.84 -5.71
C VAL A 111 -6.74 -5.91 -4.57
N LEU A 112 -6.23 -5.94 -3.34
CA LEU A 112 -6.98 -5.67 -2.11
C LEU A 112 -6.65 -4.26 -1.63
N ILE A 113 -7.68 -3.47 -1.35
CA ILE A 113 -7.56 -2.16 -0.72
C ILE A 113 -8.21 -2.25 0.66
N ILE A 114 -7.45 -1.99 1.73
CA ILE A 114 -7.97 -1.90 3.09
C ILE A 114 -8.00 -0.42 3.47
N GLN A 115 -9.20 0.10 3.73
CA GLN A 115 -9.39 1.51 4.06
C GLN A 115 -10.22 1.67 5.33
N GLN A 116 -9.81 2.61 6.18
CA GLN A 116 -10.62 3.08 7.29
C GLN A 116 -11.90 3.79 6.81
N GLU A 117 -12.99 3.66 7.57
CA GLU A 117 -14.29 4.28 7.29
C GLU A 117 -14.16 5.78 6.96
N ALA A 118 -13.50 6.52 7.84
CA ALA A 118 -13.33 7.97 7.77
C ALA A 118 -11.85 8.37 7.74
N ASP A 119 -11.04 7.64 6.98
CA ASP A 119 -9.63 7.98 6.80
C ASP A 119 -9.48 9.44 6.27
N PRO A 120 -8.66 10.28 6.93
CA PRO A 120 -8.57 11.70 6.61
C PRO A 120 -7.95 11.97 5.24
N PHE A 121 -7.23 10.99 4.68
CA PHE A 121 -6.65 11.11 3.34
C PHE A 121 -7.54 10.51 2.25
N GLY A 122 -8.68 9.92 2.60
CA GLY A 122 -9.66 9.39 1.63
C GLY A 122 -10.52 8.31 2.26
N SER A 123 -11.81 8.56 2.43
CA SER A 123 -12.72 7.59 3.04
C SER A 123 -12.83 6.29 2.24
N TYR A 124 -13.22 5.20 2.91
CA TYR A 124 -13.58 3.95 2.25
C TYR A 124 -14.59 4.15 1.11
N ALA A 125 -15.63 4.96 1.34
CA ALA A 125 -16.67 5.22 0.35
C ALA A 125 -16.10 5.87 -0.93
N ALA A 126 -15.20 6.86 -0.78
CA ALA A 126 -14.58 7.52 -1.92
C ALA A 126 -13.68 6.57 -2.73
N LEU A 127 -12.91 5.71 -2.05
CA LEU A 127 -12.09 4.71 -2.74
C LEU A 127 -12.94 3.64 -3.42
N ALA A 128 -13.93 3.08 -2.73
CA ALA A 128 -14.83 2.08 -3.29
C ALA A 128 -15.57 2.61 -4.53
N GLN A 129 -16.01 3.87 -4.50
CA GLN A 129 -16.60 4.52 -5.66
C GLN A 129 -15.59 4.66 -6.82
N LEU A 130 -14.33 5.02 -6.54
CA LEU A 130 -13.32 5.20 -7.56
C LEU A 130 -12.98 3.88 -8.27
N VAL A 131 -12.70 2.81 -7.53
CA VAL A 131 -12.24 1.55 -8.11
C VAL A 131 -13.39 0.62 -8.54
N GLY A 132 -14.59 0.84 -8.04
CA GLY A 132 -15.76 0.00 -8.34
C GLY A 132 -15.47 -1.48 -8.04
N GLU A 133 -15.83 -2.35 -8.98
CA GLU A 133 -15.64 -3.81 -8.86
C GLU A 133 -14.26 -4.29 -9.31
N THR A 134 -13.38 -3.38 -9.78
CA THR A 134 -12.05 -3.76 -10.28
C THR A 134 -11.07 -4.13 -9.18
N ALA A 135 -11.37 -3.81 -7.93
CA ALA A 135 -10.60 -4.25 -6.77
C ALA A 135 -11.53 -4.68 -5.64
N GLN A 136 -11.01 -5.52 -4.76
CA GLN A 136 -11.69 -5.79 -3.50
C GLN A 136 -11.34 -4.70 -2.49
N CYS A 137 -12.33 -3.90 -2.10
CA CYS A 137 -12.19 -2.92 -1.03
C CYS A 137 -12.73 -3.50 0.28
N ARG A 138 -11.95 -3.41 1.36
CA ARG A 138 -12.35 -3.80 2.70
C ARG A 138 -12.35 -2.58 3.61
N CYS A 139 -13.53 -2.27 4.15
CA CYS A 139 -13.68 -1.26 5.19
C CYS A 139 -13.21 -1.81 6.54
N VAL A 140 -12.52 -0.98 7.31
CA VAL A 140 -12.19 -1.22 8.73
C VAL A 140 -12.56 0.02 9.56
N ALA A 141 -12.87 -0.18 10.84
CA ALA A 141 -13.18 0.95 11.72
C ALA A 141 -11.96 1.87 11.91
N GLY A 142 -12.20 3.17 12.01
CA GLY A 142 -11.18 4.18 12.33
C GLY A 142 -11.20 5.40 11.42
N ASN A 143 -10.33 6.36 11.76
CA ASN A 143 -10.26 7.69 11.13
C ASN A 143 -8.90 8.39 11.33
N ASP A 144 -7.85 7.64 11.67
CA ASP A 144 -6.56 8.19 12.11
C ASP A 144 -5.42 7.94 11.11
N HIS A 145 -5.67 7.14 10.06
CA HIS A 145 -4.68 6.71 9.08
C HIS A 145 -3.52 5.85 9.65
N LEU A 146 -3.61 5.43 10.92
CA LEU A 146 -2.56 4.68 11.60
C LEU A 146 -2.67 3.18 11.31
N TYR A 147 -3.89 2.65 11.34
CA TYR A 147 -4.18 1.22 11.14
C TYR A 147 -3.47 0.34 12.19
N SER A 148 -3.70 0.64 13.47
CA SER A 148 -2.97 0.06 14.61
C SER A 148 -3.33 -1.40 14.94
N ASP A 149 -4.48 -1.92 14.48
CA ASP A 149 -4.85 -3.33 14.68
C ASP A 149 -4.19 -4.23 13.63
N ILE A 150 -2.89 -4.44 13.80
CA ILE A 150 -2.03 -5.25 12.90
C ILE A 150 -2.55 -6.67 12.75
N GLU A 151 -3.06 -7.27 13.82
CA GLU A 151 -3.61 -8.63 13.82
C GLU A 151 -4.89 -8.72 12.97
N ALA A 152 -5.77 -7.72 13.04
CA ALA A 152 -6.93 -7.65 12.15
C ALA A 152 -6.53 -7.51 10.68
N LEU A 153 -5.53 -6.67 10.36
CA LEU A 153 -5.01 -6.55 9.00
C LEU A 153 -4.44 -7.88 8.51
N GLY A 154 -3.61 -8.55 9.32
CA GLY A 154 -3.04 -9.85 9.01
C GLY A 154 -4.11 -10.89 8.70
N ARG A 155 -5.19 -10.96 9.50
CA ARG A 155 -6.34 -11.84 9.26
C ARG A 155 -7.06 -11.52 7.95
N ILE A 156 -7.35 -10.25 7.68
CA ILE A 156 -8.03 -9.82 6.44
C ILE A 156 -7.21 -10.21 5.22
N ILE A 157 -5.91 -9.88 5.23
CA ILE A 157 -5.04 -10.14 4.08
C ILE A 157 -4.85 -11.65 3.91
N ARG A 158 -4.58 -12.41 4.98
CA ARG A 158 -4.44 -13.86 4.90
C ARG A 158 -5.68 -14.53 4.32
N ALA A 159 -6.88 -14.14 4.79
CA ALA A 159 -8.13 -14.68 4.26
C ALA A 159 -8.30 -14.36 2.77
N TRP A 160 -7.84 -13.18 2.34
CA TRP A 160 -7.87 -12.79 0.94
C TRP A 160 -6.80 -13.46 0.08
N LEU A 161 -5.66 -13.88 0.64
CA LEU A 161 -4.59 -14.54 -0.12
C LEU A 161 -4.93 -15.97 -0.52
N GLN A 162 -5.88 -16.60 0.18
CA GLN A 162 -6.44 -17.91 -0.15
C GLN A 162 -7.25 -17.87 -1.47
#